data_AF-A0A3N4SWN1-F1
#
_entry.id   AF-A0A3N4SWN1-F1
#
_cell.length_a   1.000
_cell.length_b   1.000
_cell.length_c   1.000
_cell.angle_alpha   90.00
_cell.angle_beta   90.00
_cell.angle_gamma   90.00
#
_symmetry.space_group_name_H-M   'P 1'
#
loop_
_entity.id
_entity.type
_entity.pdbx_description
1 polymer ?
#
loop_
_entity_poly.entity_id
_entity_poly.type
_entity_poly.pdbx_seq_one_letter_code
_entity_poly.pdbx_strand_id
1 'polypeptide(L)'
;MGSKQRTYTPEFREGAVRIVIETGRPIPEVAEELGVHSGTLHSWVSRWRRNGSASSDQPAEPAPGGRLREAERAELERLRRDAAEKNKRIRELEMERDVLKRCMVLWVK
;
A
#
# COMPACT_ATOMS: atom_id res chain seq x y z
N MET A 1 -24.74 -19.76 9.97
CA MET A 1 -25.69 -18.65 10.10
C MET A 1 -25.43 -17.66 8.96
N GLY A 2 -26.25 -17.69 7.90
CA GLY A 2 -26.08 -16.80 6.75
C GLY A 2 -26.40 -15.36 7.15
N SER A 3 -25.37 -14.52 7.30
CA SER A 3 -25.55 -13.09 7.55
C SER A 3 -26.33 -12.49 6.38
N LYS A 4 -27.53 -11.98 6.68
CA LYS A 4 -28.42 -11.29 5.74
C LYS A 4 -27.62 -10.16 5.09
N GLN A 5 -27.12 -10.38 3.88
CA GLN A 5 -26.33 -9.37 3.17
C GLN A 5 -27.24 -8.18 2.93
N ARG A 6 -26.89 -7.02 3.50
CA ARG A 6 -27.54 -5.76 3.15
C ARG A 6 -27.23 -5.49 1.68
N THR A 7 -28.25 -5.58 0.84
CA THR A 7 -28.13 -5.25 -0.59
C THR A 7 -28.13 -3.74 -0.73
N TYR A 8 -27.01 -3.17 -1.15
CA TYR A 8 -26.90 -1.75 -1.51
C TYR A 8 -27.14 -1.59 -3.00
N THR A 9 -27.89 -0.55 -3.38
CA THR A 9 -28.13 -0.21 -4.79
C THR A 9 -26.82 0.16 -5.49
N PRO A 10 -26.69 -0.11 -6.80
CA PRO A 10 -25.47 0.20 -7.52
C PRO A 10 -25.13 1.69 -7.52
N GLU A 11 -26.13 2.57 -7.58
CA GLU A 11 -25.95 4.01 -7.53
C GLU A 11 -25.37 4.46 -6.18
N PHE A 12 -25.80 3.83 -5.09
CA PHE A 12 -25.30 4.10 -3.75
C PHE A 12 -23.83 3.68 -3.60
N ARG A 13 -23.46 2.53 -4.16
CA ARG A 13 -22.05 2.05 -4.14
C ARG A 13 -21.14 3.01 -4.89
N GLU A 14 -21.56 3.48 -6.06
CA GLU A 14 -20.77 4.42 -6.85
C GLU A 14 -20.68 5.80 -6.20
N GLY A 15 -21.79 6.31 -5.64
CA GLY A 15 -21.79 7.55 -4.88
C GLY A 15 -20.85 7.49 -3.68
N ALA A 16 -20.89 6.41 -2.90
CA ALA A 16 -20.02 6.22 -1.74
C ALA A 16 -18.53 6.19 -2.12
N VAL A 17 -18.18 5.52 -3.22
CA VAL A 17 -16.79 5.49 -3.72
C VAL A 17 -16.38 6.84 -4.27
N ARG A 18 -17.26 7.54 -4.98
CA ARG A 18 -16.99 8.87 -5.54
C ARG A 18 -16.62 9.86 -4.45
N ILE A 19 -17.35 9.85 -3.33
CA ILE A 19 -17.02 10.70 -2.17
C ILE A 19 -15.59 10.45 -1.71
N VAL A 20 -15.18 9.19 -1.52
CA VAL A 20 -13.81 8.85 -1.08
C VAL A 20 -12.75 9.31 -2.09
N ILE A 21 -13.00 9.14 -3.40
CA ILE A 21 -12.03 9.46 -4.44
C ILE A 21 -11.92 10.97 -4.69
N GLU A 22 -13.05 11.69 -4.74
CA GLU A 22 -13.08 13.12 -5.05
C GLU A 22 -12.67 13.97 -3.84
N THR A 23 -13.08 13.58 -2.63
CA THR A 23 -12.77 14.35 -1.41
C THR A 23 -11.46 13.92 -0.75
N GLY A 24 -10.92 12.75 -1.12
CA GLY A 24 -9.72 12.18 -0.50
C GLY A 24 -9.90 11.80 0.98
N ARG A 25 -11.14 11.81 1.50
CA ARG A 25 -11.44 11.50 2.90
C ARG A 25 -11.15 10.04 3.24
N PRO A 26 -10.73 9.74 4.48
CA PRO A 26 -10.45 8.38 4.89
C PRO A 26 -11.71 7.52 4.87
N ILE A 27 -11.58 6.31 4.32
CA ILE A 27 -12.64 5.30 4.20
C ILE A 27 -13.45 5.07 5.50
N PRO A 28 -12.83 4.92 6.70
CA PRO A 28 -13.61 4.69 7.92
C PRO A 28 -14.56 5.85 8.25
N GLU A 29 -14.15 7.09 8.02
CA GLU A 29 -14.96 8.28 8.29
C GLU A 29 -16.16 8.37 7.34
N VAL A 30 -15.93 8.15 6.03
CA VAL A 30 -17.01 8.12 5.03
C VAL A 30 -17.95 6.94 5.26
N ALA A 31 -17.43 5.80 5.74
CA ALA A 31 -18.24 4.62 6.05
C ALA A 31 -19.17 4.87 7.25
N GLU A 32 -18.67 5.51 8.31
CA GLU A 32 -19.48 5.91 9.47
C GLU A 32 -20.58 6.89 9.10
N GLU A 33 -20.27 7.89 8.28
CA GLU A 33 -21.22 8.90 7.81
C GLU A 33 -22.35 8.29 6.95
N LEU A 34 -22.01 7.33 6.08
CA LEU A 34 -22.97 6.64 5.21
C LEU A 34 -23.67 5.45 5.89
N GLY A 35 -23.32 5.11 7.14
CA GLY A 35 -23.84 3.94 7.85
C GLY A 35 -23.45 2.60 7.21
N VAL A 36 -22.36 2.56 6.47
CA VAL A 36 -21.83 1.38 5.77
C VAL A 36 -20.68 0.79 6.58
N HIS A 37 -20.53 -0.53 6.56
CA HIS A 37 -19.36 -1.16 7.19
C HIS A 37 -18.07 -0.74 6.44
N SER A 38 -17.05 -0.30 7.18
CA SER A 38 -15.78 0.19 6.62
C SER A 38 -15.11 -0.81 5.65
N GLY A 39 -15.13 -2.10 6.01
CA GLY A 39 -14.63 -3.17 5.13
C GLY A 39 -15.39 -3.33 3.82
N THR A 40 -16.69 -3.01 3.80
CA THR A 40 -17.52 -3.05 2.58
C THR A 40 -17.17 -1.88 1.66
N LEU A 41 -17.06 -0.66 2.21
CA LEU A 41 -16.66 0.51 1.44
C LEU A 41 -15.23 0.36 0.89
N HIS A 42 -14.32 -0.21 1.68
CA HIS A 42 -12.96 -0.54 1.22
C HIS A 42 -12.97 -1.49 0.01
N SER A 43 -13.84 -2.51 0.02
CA SER A 43 -14.00 -3.43 -1.12
C SER A 43 -14.49 -2.72 -2.38
N TRP A 44 -15.48 -1.82 -2.25
CA TRP A 44 -16.00 -1.04 -3.38
C TRP A 44 -14.96 -0.07 -3.96
N VAL A 45 -14.21 0.66 -3.12
CA VAL A 45 -13.12 1.54 -3.56
C VAL A 45 -12.03 0.72 -4.27
N SER A 46 -11.67 -0.44 -3.71
CA SER A 46 -10.68 -1.34 -4.32
C SER A 46 -11.16 -1.93 -5.65
N ARG A 47 -12.48 -2.12 -5.81
CA ARG A 47 -13.09 -2.58 -7.07
C ARG A 47 -13.11 -1.47 -8.11
N TRP A 48 -13.48 -0.26 -7.71
CA TRP A 48 -13.49 0.91 -8.58
C TRP A 48 -12.09 1.26 -9.09
N ARG A 49 -11.05 1.20 -8.25
CA ARG A 49 -9.65 1.40 -8.70
C ARG A 49 -9.18 0.38 -9.73
N ARG A 50 -9.72 -0.84 -9.72
CA ARG A 50 -9.35 -1.90 -10.67
C ARG A 50 -10.18 -1.88 -11.95
N ASN A 51 -11.47 -1.62 -11.83
CA ASN A 51 -12.45 -1.86 -12.90
C ASN A 51 -13.14 -0.58 -13.39
N GLY A 52 -12.89 0.57 -12.77
CA GLY A 52 -13.59 1.84 -13.05
C GLY A 52 -15.03 1.92 -12.55
N SER A 53 -15.61 0.81 -12.05
CA SER A 53 -16.96 0.78 -11.47
C SER A 53 -17.01 -0.02 -10.15
N ALA A 54 -17.74 0.54 -9.18
CA ALA A 54 -18.02 -0.09 -7.89
C ALA A 54 -19.20 -1.09 -7.94
N SER A 55 -19.98 -1.04 -9.02
CA SER A 55 -21.28 -1.71 -9.15
C SER A 55 -21.31 -2.89 -10.11
N SER A 56 -20.16 -3.24 -10.69
CA SER A 56 -20.02 -4.50 -11.42
C SER A 56 -20.50 -5.66 -10.53
N ASP A 57 -21.52 -6.39 -10.97
CA ASP A 57 -22.09 -7.55 -10.25
C ASP A 57 -21.34 -8.86 -10.57
N GLN A 58 -20.17 -8.76 -11.21
CA GLN A 58 -19.30 -9.90 -11.39
C GLN A 58 -18.97 -10.50 -10.01
N PRO A 59 -19.02 -11.83 -9.83
CA PRO A 59 -18.48 -12.45 -8.63
C PRO A 59 -17.10 -11.85 -8.39
N ALA A 60 -16.86 -11.35 -7.19
CA ALA A 60 -15.51 -11.00 -6.81
C ALA A 60 -14.71 -12.30 -6.85
N GLU A 61 -14.08 -12.58 -7.99
CA GLU A 61 -12.95 -13.50 -8.08
C GLU A 61 -12.08 -13.26 -6.83
N PRO A 62 -11.70 -14.32 -6.09
CA PRO A 62 -10.94 -14.18 -4.87
C PRO A 62 -9.77 -13.24 -5.14
N ALA A 63 -9.73 -12.16 -4.36
CA ALA A 63 -9.02 -10.94 -4.71
C ALA A 63 -7.62 -11.19 -5.30
N PRO A 64 -7.27 -10.61 -6.48
CA PRO A 64 -5.87 -10.52 -6.88
C PRO A 64 -5.06 -9.64 -5.91
N GLY A 65 -5.74 -8.95 -4.97
CA GLY A 65 -5.12 -8.19 -3.88
C GLY A 65 -4.33 -9.03 -2.88
N GLY A 66 -4.55 -10.35 -2.80
CA GLY A 66 -3.66 -11.25 -2.04
C GLY A 66 -2.30 -11.35 -2.72
N ARG A 67 -2.29 -11.70 -4.01
CA ARG A 67 -1.06 -11.80 -4.82
C ARG A 67 -0.36 -10.45 -5.03
N LEU A 68 -1.10 -9.36 -5.23
CA LEU A 68 -0.52 -8.01 -5.33
C LEU A 68 0.08 -7.56 -3.99
N ARG A 69 -0.57 -7.80 -2.85
CA ARG A 69 0.03 -7.52 -1.53
C ARG A 69 1.23 -8.42 -1.23
N GLU A 70 1.21 -9.67 -1.66
CA GLU A 70 2.36 -10.58 -1.51
C GLU A 70 3.52 -10.18 -2.41
N ALA A 71 3.26 -9.76 -3.66
CA ALA A 71 4.26 -9.24 -4.57
C ALA A 71 4.85 -7.91 -4.06
N GLU A 72 4.02 -6.97 -3.61
CA GLU A 72 4.44 -5.72 -2.98
C GLU A 72 5.26 -5.99 -1.69
N ARG A 73 4.86 -6.98 -0.88
CA ARG A 73 5.65 -7.40 0.31
C ARG A 73 6.98 -8.02 -0.08
N ALA A 74 7.02 -8.87 -1.10
CA ALA A 74 8.25 -9.48 -1.59
C ALA A 74 9.21 -8.43 -2.18
N GLU A 75 8.66 -7.44 -2.89
CA GLU A 75 9.42 -6.31 -3.41
C GLU A 75 9.94 -5.40 -2.29
N LEU A 76 9.12 -5.12 -1.26
CA LEU A 76 9.55 -4.41 -0.06
C LEU A 76 10.70 -5.13 0.67
N GLU A 77 10.62 -6.45 0.82
CA GLU A 77 11.69 -7.25 1.43
C GLU A 77 12.96 -7.24 0.57
N ARG A 78 12.84 -7.32 -0.76
CA ARG A 78 13.97 -7.19 -1.68
C ARG A 78 14.63 -5.80 -1.56
N LEU A 79 13.83 -4.74 -1.55
CA LEU A 79 14.31 -3.36 -1.41
C LEU A 79 14.99 -3.13 -0.06
N ARG A 80 14.48 -3.73 1.03
CA ARG A 80 15.12 -3.67 2.35
C ARG A 80 16.48 -4.36 2.36
N ARG A 81 16.63 -5.51 1.69
CA ARG A 81 17.92 -6.20 1.57
C ARG A 81 18.92 -5.37 0.77
N ASP A 82 18.50 -4.81 -0.36
CA ASP A 82 19.34 -3.95 -1.19
C ASP A 82 19.78 -2.69 -0.43
N ALA A 83 18.88 -2.07 0.34
CA ALA A 83 19.22 -0.95 1.21
C ALA A 83 20.23 -1.34 2.31
N ALA A 84 20.08 -2.51 2.91
CA ALA A 84 21.01 -3.02 3.92
C ALA A 84 22.40 -3.29 3.34
N GLU A 85 22.47 -3.88 2.14
CA GLU A 85 23.72 -4.14 1.44
C GLU A 85 24.45 -2.84 1.06
N LYS A 86 23.73 -1.87 0.48
CA LYS A 86 24.27 -0.55 0.16
C LYS A 86 24.79 0.17 1.41
N ASN A 87 24.05 0.12 2.51
CA ASN A 87 24.49 0.71 3.78
C ASN A 87 25.76 0.05 4.33
N LYS A 88 25.90 -1.27 4.20
CA LYS A 88 27.14 -1.97 4.57
C LYS A 88 28.30 -1.50 3.71
N ARG A 89 28.09 -1.37 2.39
CA ARG A 89 29.13 -0.91 1.46
C ARG A 89 29.58 0.52 1.75
N ILE A 90 28.63 1.42 2.06
CA ILE A 90 28.95 2.79 2.47
C ILE A 90 29.86 2.76 3.71
N ARG A 91 29.52 1.98 4.73
CA ARG A 91 30.34 1.88 5.95
C ARG A 91 31.75 1.36 5.67
N GLU A 92 31.90 0.34 4.84
CA GLU A 92 33.22 -0.17 4.43
C GLU A 92 34.05 0.93 3.75
N LEU A 93 33.47 1.62 2.77
CA LEU A 93 34.15 2.72 2.06
C LEU A 93 34.50 3.89 2.98
N GLU A 94 33.64 4.21 3.94
CA GLU A 94 33.92 5.23 4.95
C GLU A 94 35.09 4.82 5.86
N MET A 95 35.13 3.55 6.28
CA MET A 95 36.25 3.01 7.06
C MET A 95 37.55 3.04 6.27
N GLU A 96 37.55 2.61 5.01
CA GLU A 96 38.72 2.68 4.12
C GLU A 96 39.21 4.12 3.95
N ARG A 97 38.29 5.04 3.66
CA ARG A 97 38.57 6.48 3.58
C ARG A 97 39.19 6.99 4.88
N ASP A 98 38.67 6.59 6.03
CA ASP A 98 39.16 7.06 7.33
C ASP A 98 40.53 6.48 7.67
N VAL A 99 40.81 5.24 7.30
CA VAL A 99 42.16 4.67 7.38
C VAL A 99 43.12 5.46 6.49
N LEU A 100 42.76 5.70 5.23
CA LEU A 100 43.59 6.46 4.29
C LEU A 100 43.85 7.89 4.78
N LYS A 101 42.81 8.57 5.29
CA LYS A 101 42.93 9.90 5.90
C LYS A 101 43.89 9.89 7.08
N ARG A 102 43.78 8.92 7.99
CA ARG A 102 44.71 8.80 9.14
C ARG A 102 46.15 8.54 8.70
N CYS A 103 46.36 7.67 7.70
CA CYS A 103 47.69 7.43 7.15
C CYS A 103 48.27 8.69 6.48
N MET A 104 47.47 9.44 5.72
CA MET A 104 47.90 10.67 5.06
C MET A 104 48.33 11.75 6.08
N VAL A 105 47.60 11.88 7.19
CA VAL A 105 47.96 12.81 8.27
C VAL A 105 49.33 12.47 8.89
N LEU A 106 49.67 11.18 8.99
CA LEU A 106 50.97 10.72 9.49
C LEU A 106 52.12 10.90 8.48
N TRP A 107 51.81 10.99 7.19
CA TRP A 107 52.81 11.08 6.11
C TRP A 107 53.23 12.53 5.76
N VAL A 108 52.49 13.53 6.25
CA VAL A 108 52.74 14.98 6.00
C VAL A 108 53.55 15.63 7.14
N LYS A 109 54.18 14.84 8.03
CA LYS A 109 55.07 15.32 9.10
C LYS A 109 56.53 15.02 8.78
#